data_AF-A0AAF0YNZ6-F1
#
_entry.id   AF-A0AAF0YNZ6-F1
#
_cell.length_a   1.000
_cell.length_b   1.000
_cell.length_c   1.000
_cell.angle_alpha   90.00
_cell.angle_beta   90.00
_cell.angle_gamma   90.00
#
_symmetry.space_group_name_H-M   'P 1'
#
loop_
_entity.id
_entity.type
_entity.pdbx_description
1 polymer ?
#
loop_
_entity_poly.entity_id
_entity_poly.type
_entity_poly.pdbx_seq_one_letter_code
_entity_poly.pdbx_strand_id
1 'polypeptide(L)'
;MKNQMDTNMMIASTATNFGLQMLNNSRINKQEKNALAREKMNRQMDALQEVFSCCERVAVEFINCLNTAEQEKTKREMIANWKEVSLEKIAAQKQFLMQYLDNTFEERKENFSHFFNALDKGIESGNIEIVNAALNGIVDLAKTSPLKAEVSQVLAALDNEHNMTEFKF
;
A
#
# COMPACT_ATOMS: atom_id res chain seq x y z
N MET A 1 84.21 13.49 66.09
CA MET A 1 83.27 14.40 65.41
C MET A 1 82.70 13.86 64.09
N LYS A 2 83.29 12.88 63.39
CA LYS A 2 82.73 12.30 62.14
C LYS A 2 81.43 11.48 62.32
N ASN A 3 81.34 10.66 63.38
CA ASN A 3 80.24 9.70 63.57
C ASN A 3 78.85 10.35 63.78
N GLN A 4 78.80 11.53 64.40
CA GLN A 4 77.55 12.25 64.66
C GLN A 4 77.03 12.99 63.41
N MET A 5 77.94 13.40 62.51
CA MET A 5 77.61 14.07 61.26
C MET A 5 77.02 13.08 60.23
N ASP A 6 77.59 11.87 60.15
CA ASP A 6 77.06 10.79 59.29
C ASP A 6 75.69 10.28 59.76
N THR A 7 75.48 10.19 61.07
CA THR A 7 74.19 9.81 61.66
C THR A 7 73.10 10.85 61.37
N ASN A 8 73.40 12.15 61.51
CA ASN A 8 72.45 13.22 61.20
C ASN A 8 72.12 13.28 59.70
N MET A 9 73.09 13.02 58.82
CA MET A 9 72.89 12.96 57.37
C MET A 9 72.04 11.77 56.95
N MET A 10 72.23 10.60 57.57
CA MET A 10 71.42 9.40 57.34
C MET A 10 69.98 9.58 57.83
N ILE A 11 69.77 10.25 58.97
CA ILE A 11 68.44 10.58 59.49
C ILE A 11 67.74 11.58 58.55
N ALA A 12 68.45 12.62 58.08
CA ALA A 12 67.90 13.62 57.16
C ALA A 12 67.49 13.02 55.80
N SER A 13 68.32 12.13 55.22
CA SER A 13 67.98 11.45 53.96
C SER A 13 66.80 10.49 54.12
N THR A 14 66.73 9.78 55.24
CA THR A 14 65.60 8.88 55.55
C THR A 14 64.29 9.66 55.73
N ALA A 15 64.33 10.78 56.46
CA ALA A 15 63.18 11.65 56.64
C ALA A 15 62.71 12.29 55.32
N THR A 16 63.66 12.67 54.45
CA THR A 16 63.37 13.21 53.12
C THR A 16 62.72 12.14 52.23
N ASN A 17 63.25 10.92 52.22
CA ASN A 17 62.68 9.81 51.46
C ASN A 17 61.28 9.44 51.95
N PHE A 18 61.06 9.41 53.27
CA PHE A 18 59.74 9.14 53.83
C PHE A 18 58.72 10.25 53.48
N GLY A 19 59.13 11.53 53.58
CA GLY A 19 58.29 12.65 53.16
C GLY A 19 57.91 12.60 51.67
N LEU A 20 58.86 12.27 50.81
CA LEU A 20 58.62 12.07 49.37
C LEU A 20 57.67 10.90 49.09
N GLN A 21 57.82 9.78 49.80
CA GLN A 21 56.90 8.63 49.69
C GLN A 21 55.47 9.00 50.10
N MET A 22 55.30 9.73 51.21
CA MET A 22 53.98 10.17 51.68
C MET A 22 53.30 11.13 50.71
N LEU A 23 54.06 12.07 50.12
CA LEU A 23 53.54 12.99 49.10
C LEU A 23 53.10 12.23 47.83
N ASN A 24 53.91 11.27 47.36
CA ASN A 24 53.56 10.44 46.21
C ASN A 24 52.30 9.60 46.47
N ASN A 25 52.18 8.97 47.64
CA ASN A 25 50.98 8.21 48.02
C ASN A 25 49.74 9.11 48.08
N SER A 26 49.86 10.33 48.60
CA SER A 26 48.74 11.28 48.63
C SER A 26 48.29 11.71 47.22
N ARG A 27 49.25 11.85 46.30
CA ARG A 27 49.01 12.21 44.90
C ARG A 27 48.35 11.07 44.13
N ILE A 28 48.83 9.83 44.32
CA ILE A 28 48.24 8.62 43.74
C ILE A 28 46.79 8.45 44.24
N ASN A 29 46.57 8.53 45.55
CA ASN A 29 45.23 8.43 46.14
C ASN A 29 44.27 9.52 45.60
N LYS A 30 44.78 10.73 45.34
CA LYS A 30 43.99 11.80 44.72
C LYS A 30 43.66 11.51 43.25
N GLN A 31 44.60 10.94 42.49
CA GLN A 31 44.38 10.54 41.09
C GLN A 31 43.37 9.40 40.96
N GLU A 32 43.45 8.38 41.82
CA GLU A 32 42.52 7.25 41.84
C GLU A 32 41.08 7.70 42.17
N LYS A 33 40.91 8.57 43.17
CA LYS A 33 39.60 9.16 43.50
C LYS A 33 39.02 9.96 42.33
N ASN A 34 39.85 10.70 41.59
CA ASN A 34 39.41 11.45 40.42
C ASN A 34 39.04 10.54 39.24
N ALA A 35 39.77 9.43 39.04
CA ALA A 35 39.47 8.45 38.01
C ALA A 35 38.13 7.73 38.29
N LEU A 36 37.90 7.31 39.53
CA LEU A 36 36.63 6.69 39.96
C LEU A 36 35.44 7.65 39.78
N ALA A 37 35.63 8.95 40.07
CA ALA A 37 34.59 9.95 39.86
C ALA A 37 34.25 10.12 38.37
N ARG A 38 35.26 10.14 37.48
CA ARG A 38 35.07 10.19 36.02
C ARG A 38 34.37 8.94 35.50
N GLU A 39 34.75 7.76 35.99
CA GLU A 39 34.13 6.50 35.58
C GLU A 39 32.65 6.44 35.98
N LYS A 40 32.31 6.87 37.21
CA LYS A 40 30.92 6.98 37.67
C LYS A 40 30.12 7.99 36.84
N MET A 41 30.71 9.14 36.52
CA MET A 41 30.08 10.16 35.67
C MET A 41 29.83 9.64 34.26
N ASN A 42 30.78 8.92 33.66
CA ASN A 42 30.61 8.31 32.35
C ASN A 42 29.49 7.25 32.37
N ARG A 43 29.46 6.38 33.38
CA ARG A 43 28.37 5.38 33.54
C ARG A 43 26.99 6.03 33.67
N GLN A 44 26.89 7.16 34.37
CA GLN A 44 25.64 7.92 34.46
C GLN A 44 25.26 8.56 33.13
N MET A 45 26.24 9.06 32.38
CA MET A 45 26.04 9.62 31.05
C MET A 45 25.55 8.56 30.05
N ASP A 46 26.16 7.36 30.07
CA ASP A 46 25.76 6.23 29.23
C ASP A 46 24.32 5.82 29.53
N ALA A 47 23.96 5.69 30.82
CA ALA A 47 22.59 5.36 31.23
C ALA A 47 21.57 6.42 30.79
N LEU A 48 21.92 7.72 30.84
CA LEU A 48 21.07 8.80 30.35
C LEU A 48 20.92 8.76 28.83
N GLN A 49 21.99 8.44 28.10
CA GLN A 49 21.97 8.32 26.65
C GLN A 49 21.08 7.15 26.19
N GLU A 50 21.13 6.02 26.89
CA GLU A 50 20.26 4.86 26.62
C GLU A 50 18.77 5.22 26.81
N VAL A 51 18.43 5.93 27.89
CA VAL A 51 17.06 6.39 28.15
C VAL A 51 16.60 7.36 27.06
N PHE A 52 17.46 8.31 26.67
CA PHE A 52 17.14 9.26 25.60
C PHE A 52 16.88 8.54 24.27
N SER A 53 17.73 7.57 23.91
CA SER A 53 17.56 6.78 22.69
C SER A 53 16.25 5.96 22.71
N CYS A 54 15.87 5.42 23.86
CA CYS A 54 14.59 4.74 24.02
C CYS A 54 13.42 5.71 23.80
N CYS A 55 13.45 6.89 24.41
CA CYS A 55 12.41 7.91 24.24
C CYS A 55 12.30 8.38 22.78
N GLU A 56 13.43 8.58 22.10
CA GLU A 56 13.47 8.93 20.68
C GLU A 56 12.84 7.84 19.82
N ARG A 57 13.22 6.57 20.05
CA ARG A 57 12.64 5.44 19.31
C ARG A 57 11.14 5.33 19.52
N VAL A 58 10.66 5.45 20.75
CA VAL A 58 9.22 5.41 21.06
C VAL A 58 8.48 6.57 20.37
N ALA A 59 9.05 7.78 20.39
CA ALA A 59 8.45 8.93 19.72
C ALA A 59 8.35 8.73 18.19
N VAL A 60 9.43 8.21 17.58
CA VAL A 60 9.46 7.91 16.15
C VAL A 60 8.44 6.83 15.78
N GLU A 61 8.40 5.71 16.53
CA GLU A 61 7.43 4.64 16.27
C GLU A 61 5.98 5.09 16.49
N PHE A 62 5.74 5.97 17.46
CA PHE A 62 4.41 6.54 17.67
C PHE A 62 3.97 7.41 16.49
N ILE A 63 4.87 8.28 15.98
CA ILE A 63 4.59 9.09 14.79
C ILE A 63 4.36 8.19 13.58
N ASN A 64 5.17 7.14 13.39
CA ASN A 64 4.99 6.17 12.31
C ASN A 64 3.63 5.48 12.41
N CYS A 65 3.23 5.03 13.60
CA CYS A 65 1.93 4.42 13.84
C CYS A 65 0.76 5.35 13.45
N LEU A 66 0.84 6.64 13.81
CA LEU A 66 -0.16 7.64 13.43
C LEU A 66 -0.22 7.82 11.91
N ASN A 67 0.93 7.99 11.27
CA ASN A 67 1.02 8.14 9.82
C ASN A 67 0.46 6.92 9.08
N THR A 68 0.81 5.71 9.52
CA THR A 68 0.28 4.47 8.94
C THR A 68 -1.23 4.37 9.17
N ALA A 69 -1.73 4.71 10.35
CA ALA A 69 -3.17 4.69 10.63
C ALA A 69 -3.96 5.63 9.70
N GLU A 70 -3.43 6.82 9.43
CA GLU A 70 -4.03 7.78 8.50
C GLU A 70 -3.98 7.28 7.05
N GLN A 71 -2.82 6.77 6.60
CA GLN A 71 -2.69 6.18 5.26
C GLN A 71 -3.67 5.01 5.05
N GLU A 72 -3.78 4.11 6.02
CA GLU A 72 -4.69 2.96 5.94
C GLU A 72 -6.16 3.39 5.99
N LYS A 73 -6.50 4.49 6.67
CA LYS A 73 -7.85 5.06 6.61
C LYS A 73 -8.16 5.55 5.20
N THR A 74 -7.26 6.33 4.58
CA THR A 74 -7.43 6.82 3.21
C THR A 74 -7.54 5.67 2.21
N LYS A 75 -6.69 4.63 2.33
CA LYS A 75 -6.77 3.43 1.48
C LYS A 75 -8.12 2.73 1.60
N ARG A 76 -8.65 2.56 2.82
CA ARG A 76 -9.97 1.96 3.04
C ARG A 76 -11.10 2.78 2.42
N GLU A 77 -11.07 4.10 2.56
CA GLU A 77 -12.04 4.99 1.92
C GLU A 77 -11.96 4.94 0.39
N MET A 78 -10.74 4.93 -0.17
CA MET A 78 -10.53 4.76 -1.61
C MET A 78 -11.09 3.43 -2.13
N ILE A 79 -10.84 2.31 -1.42
CA ILE A 79 -11.38 0.99 -1.77
C ILE A 79 -12.91 0.99 -1.69
N ALA A 80 -13.50 1.62 -0.67
CA ALA A 80 -14.94 1.72 -0.53
C ALA A 80 -15.58 2.49 -1.70
N ASN A 81 -15.04 3.66 -2.04
CA ASN A 81 -15.51 4.47 -3.17
C ASN A 81 -15.33 3.73 -4.50
N TRP A 82 -14.17 3.08 -4.69
CA TRP A 82 -13.92 2.29 -5.90
C TRP A 82 -14.91 1.13 -6.04
N LYS A 83 -15.24 0.45 -4.94
CA LYS A 83 -16.25 -0.61 -4.91
C LYS A 83 -17.62 -0.07 -5.31
N GLU A 84 -18.04 1.07 -4.76
CA GLU A 84 -19.34 1.69 -5.07
C GLU A 84 -19.45 2.04 -6.55
N VAL A 85 -18.47 2.77 -7.09
CA VAL A 85 -18.42 3.14 -8.52
C VAL A 85 -18.40 1.89 -9.42
N SER A 86 -17.64 0.86 -9.03
CA SER A 86 -17.56 -0.38 -9.81
C SER A 86 -18.90 -1.13 -9.82
N LEU A 87 -19.61 -1.16 -8.68
CA LEU A 87 -20.93 -1.78 -8.59
C LEU A 87 -21.97 -1.04 -9.42
N GLU A 88 -21.99 0.30 -9.35
CA GLU A 88 -22.88 1.12 -10.18
C GLU A 88 -22.60 0.92 -11.67
N LYS A 89 -21.33 0.87 -12.07
CA LYS A 89 -20.94 0.58 -13.45
C LYS A 89 -21.45 -0.78 -13.92
N ILE A 90 -21.24 -1.84 -13.13
CA ILE A 90 -21.74 -3.19 -13.46
C ILE A 90 -23.27 -3.19 -13.55
N ALA A 91 -23.95 -2.48 -12.66
CA ALA A 91 -25.42 -2.37 -12.68
C ALA A 91 -25.92 -1.66 -13.94
N ALA A 92 -25.28 -0.54 -14.32
CA ALA A 92 -25.61 0.20 -15.53
C ALA A 92 -25.36 -0.63 -16.81
N GLN A 93 -24.23 -1.34 -16.88
CA GLN A 93 -23.90 -2.25 -17.99
C GLN A 93 -24.91 -3.38 -18.10
N LYS A 94 -25.31 -3.98 -16.97
CA LYS A 94 -26.36 -5.01 -16.93
C LYS A 94 -27.68 -4.45 -17.45
N GLN A 95 -28.10 -3.28 -16.98
CA GLN A 95 -29.37 -2.66 -17.38
C GLN A 95 -29.38 -2.35 -18.88
N PHE A 96 -28.28 -1.77 -19.39
CA PHE A 96 -28.12 -1.49 -20.81
C PHE A 96 -28.23 -2.78 -21.64
N LEU A 97 -27.49 -3.83 -21.26
CA LEU A 97 -27.54 -5.12 -21.96
C LEU A 97 -28.94 -5.73 -21.93
N MET A 98 -29.62 -5.71 -20.78
CA MET A 98 -30.99 -6.22 -20.67
C MET A 98 -31.94 -5.45 -21.59
N GLN A 99 -31.89 -4.11 -21.58
CA GLN A 99 -32.75 -3.29 -22.43
C GLN A 99 -32.47 -3.48 -23.92
N TYR A 100 -31.19 -3.61 -24.29
CA TYR A 100 -30.81 -3.89 -25.67
C TYR A 100 -31.33 -5.26 -26.12
N LEU A 101 -31.16 -6.30 -25.30
CA LEU A 101 -31.63 -7.65 -25.61
C LEU A 101 -33.15 -7.66 -25.77
N ASP A 102 -33.90 -7.06 -24.83
CA ASP A 102 -35.36 -6.97 -24.91
C ASP A 102 -35.81 -6.28 -26.20
N ASN A 103 -35.22 -5.13 -26.54
CA ASN A 103 -35.53 -4.41 -27.77
C ASN A 103 -35.17 -5.21 -29.02
N THR A 104 -34.00 -5.85 -29.05
CA THR A 104 -33.52 -6.63 -30.19
C THR A 104 -34.39 -7.86 -30.43
N PHE A 105 -34.80 -8.56 -29.37
CA PHE A 105 -35.69 -9.71 -29.50
C PHE A 105 -37.10 -9.30 -29.93
N GLU A 106 -37.62 -8.17 -29.42
CA GLU A 106 -38.93 -7.65 -29.84
C GLU A 106 -38.90 -7.19 -31.31
N GLU A 107 -37.89 -6.44 -31.75
CA GLU A 107 -37.72 -6.04 -33.15
C GLU A 107 -37.62 -7.26 -34.08
N ARG A 108 -36.88 -8.29 -33.66
CA ARG A 108 -36.78 -9.53 -34.44
C ARG A 108 -38.12 -10.25 -34.54
N LYS A 109 -38.91 -10.29 -33.46
CA LYS A 109 -40.26 -10.85 -33.46
C LYS A 109 -41.19 -10.08 -34.39
N GLU A 110 -41.12 -8.75 -34.41
CA GLU A 110 -41.86 -7.90 -35.35
C GLU A 110 -41.44 -8.19 -36.79
N ASN A 111 -40.14 -8.26 -37.08
CA ASN A 111 -39.61 -8.57 -38.41
C ASN A 111 -40.05 -9.96 -38.91
N PHE A 112 -40.00 -10.99 -38.06
CA PHE A 112 -40.55 -12.31 -38.42
C PHE A 112 -42.05 -12.25 -38.71
N SER A 113 -42.82 -11.51 -37.89
CA SER A 113 -44.26 -11.33 -38.10
C SER A 113 -44.55 -10.63 -39.43
N HIS A 114 -43.75 -9.62 -39.80
CA HIS A 114 -43.85 -8.96 -41.09
C HIS A 114 -43.54 -9.90 -42.27
N PHE A 115 -42.51 -10.74 -42.17
CA PHE A 115 -42.21 -11.71 -43.20
C PHE A 115 -43.28 -12.79 -43.33
N PHE A 116 -43.84 -13.30 -42.22
CA PHE A 116 -44.95 -14.24 -42.29
C PHE A 116 -46.20 -13.61 -42.93
N ASN A 117 -46.54 -12.37 -42.55
CA ASN A 117 -47.64 -11.65 -43.20
C ASN A 117 -47.40 -11.40 -44.70
N ALA A 118 -46.15 -11.12 -45.11
CA ALA A 118 -45.80 -10.97 -46.52
C ALA A 118 -45.87 -12.31 -47.26
N LEU A 119 -45.47 -13.40 -46.61
CA LEU A 119 -45.58 -14.77 -47.13
C LEU A 119 -47.05 -15.13 -47.39
N ASP A 120 -47.93 -14.90 -46.41
CA ASP A 120 -49.37 -15.15 -46.53
C ASP A 120 -49.98 -14.37 -47.69
N LYS A 121 -49.67 -13.06 -47.81
CA LYS A 121 -50.13 -12.21 -48.93
C LYS A 121 -49.59 -12.68 -50.28
N GLY A 122 -48.34 -13.12 -50.34
CA GLY A 122 -47.73 -13.65 -51.57
C GLY A 122 -48.44 -14.93 -52.03
N ILE A 123 -48.78 -15.80 -51.08
CA ILE A 123 -49.55 -17.04 -51.34
C ILE A 123 -50.96 -16.70 -51.83
N GLU A 124 -51.69 -15.82 -51.13
CA GLU A 124 -53.06 -15.41 -51.48
C GLU A 124 -53.13 -14.75 -52.87
N SER A 125 -52.14 -13.93 -53.22
CA SER A 125 -52.08 -13.21 -54.50
C SER A 125 -51.45 -14.02 -55.63
N GLY A 126 -50.94 -15.23 -55.37
CA GLY A 126 -50.19 -16.04 -56.34
C GLY A 126 -48.86 -15.40 -56.78
N ASN A 127 -48.35 -14.40 -56.04
CA ASN A 127 -47.13 -13.70 -56.37
C ASN A 127 -45.90 -14.42 -55.79
N ILE A 128 -45.27 -15.24 -56.63
CA ILE A 128 -44.11 -16.05 -56.25
C ILE A 128 -42.88 -15.22 -55.87
N GLU A 129 -42.75 -13.98 -56.37
CA GLU A 129 -41.63 -13.10 -56.03
C GLU A 129 -41.71 -12.65 -54.56
N ILE A 130 -42.91 -12.31 -54.09
CA ILE A 130 -43.16 -11.93 -52.69
C ILE A 130 -42.90 -13.12 -51.76
N VAL A 131 -43.36 -14.32 -52.14
CA VAL A 131 -43.11 -15.56 -51.38
C VAL A 131 -41.62 -15.81 -51.23
N ASN A 132 -40.86 -15.73 -52.32
CA ASN A 132 -39.41 -15.95 -52.30
C ASN A 132 -38.67 -14.87 -51.49
N ALA A 133 -39.07 -13.61 -51.62
CA ALA A 133 -38.49 -12.51 -50.85
C ALA A 133 -38.72 -12.69 -49.34
N ALA A 134 -39.94 -13.07 -48.93
CA ALA A 134 -40.28 -13.30 -47.53
C ALA A 134 -39.50 -14.49 -46.94
N LEU A 135 -39.39 -15.61 -47.66
CA LEU A 135 -38.63 -16.77 -47.21
C LEU A 135 -37.12 -16.48 -47.08
N ASN A 136 -36.55 -15.75 -48.05
CA ASN A 136 -35.15 -15.32 -47.96
C ASN A 136 -34.92 -14.41 -46.75
N GLY A 137 -35.84 -13.47 -46.49
CA GLY A 137 -35.80 -12.60 -45.31
C GLY A 137 -35.82 -13.38 -43.99
N ILE A 138 -36.70 -14.39 -43.86
CA ILE A 138 -36.76 -15.28 -42.68
C ILE A 138 -35.43 -16.02 -42.50
N VAL A 139 -34.91 -16.62 -43.58
CA VAL A 139 -33.68 -17.41 -43.55
C VAL A 139 -32.48 -16.54 -43.18
N ASP A 140 -32.36 -15.35 -43.77
CA ASP A 140 -31.24 -14.45 -43.50
C ASP A 140 -31.30 -13.86 -42.10
N LEU A 141 -32.50 -13.50 -41.60
CA LEU A 141 -32.66 -13.09 -40.22
C LEU A 141 -32.30 -14.23 -39.26
N ALA A 142 -32.74 -15.47 -39.53
CA ALA A 142 -32.42 -16.64 -38.71
C ALA A 142 -30.93 -17.00 -38.69
N LYS A 143 -30.18 -16.74 -39.77
CA LYS A 143 -28.72 -16.95 -39.83
C LYS A 143 -27.93 -15.96 -38.97
N THR A 144 -28.49 -14.79 -38.67
CA THR A 144 -27.82 -13.78 -37.84
C THR A 144 -28.03 -14.07 -36.36
N SER A 145 -26.94 -14.20 -35.60
CA SER A 145 -27.02 -14.29 -34.13
C SER A 145 -27.14 -12.89 -33.53
N PRO A 146 -28.18 -12.62 -32.71
CA PRO A 146 -28.32 -11.33 -32.04
C PRO A 146 -27.14 -11.04 -31.08
N LEU A 147 -26.48 -12.08 -30.56
CA LEU A 147 -25.40 -11.95 -29.59
C LEU A 147 -24.02 -11.70 -30.21
N LYS A 148 -23.84 -11.97 -31.51
CA LYS A 148 -22.51 -11.94 -32.15
C LYS A 148 -21.98 -10.53 -32.39
N ALA A 149 -22.88 -9.55 -32.57
CA ALA A 149 -22.49 -8.14 -32.69
C ALA A 149 -22.13 -7.50 -31.33
N GLU A 150 -22.69 -8.03 -30.24
CA GLU A 150 -22.61 -7.42 -28.90
C GLU A 150 -21.42 -7.86 -28.06
N VAL A 151 -20.98 -9.12 -28.13
CA VAL A 151 -19.83 -9.56 -27.32
C VAL A 151 -18.63 -8.64 -27.56
N SER A 152 -18.40 -8.20 -28.80
CA SER A 152 -17.32 -7.26 -29.11
C SER A 152 -17.55 -5.84 -28.58
N GLN A 153 -18.79 -5.32 -28.55
CA GLN A 153 -19.07 -3.96 -28.06
C GLN A 153 -19.10 -3.88 -26.53
N VAL A 154 -19.68 -4.89 -25.87
CA VAL A 154 -19.66 -5.03 -24.41
C VAL A 154 -18.23 -5.26 -23.92
N LEU A 155 -17.45 -6.13 -24.59
CA LEU A 155 -16.02 -6.30 -24.28
C LEU A 155 -15.23 -5.01 -24.52
N ALA A 156 -15.46 -4.28 -25.61
CA ALA A 156 -14.79 -3.00 -25.84
C ALA A 156 -15.14 -1.93 -24.78
N ALA A 157 -16.40 -1.89 -24.31
CA ALA A 157 -16.81 -1.00 -23.22
C ALA A 157 -16.25 -1.43 -21.85
N LEU A 158 -15.93 -2.71 -21.68
CA LEU A 158 -15.25 -3.26 -20.50
C LEU A 158 -13.73 -3.02 -20.54
N ASP A 159 -13.10 -3.14 -21.72
CA ASP A 159 -11.65 -3.02 -21.92
C ASP A 159 -11.14 -1.57 -21.91
N ASN A 160 -11.95 -0.59 -22.35
CA ASN A 160 -11.53 0.81 -22.47
C ASN A 160 -11.33 1.57 -21.14
N GLU A 161 -11.47 0.92 -19.98
CA GLU A 161 -11.32 1.57 -18.66
C GLU A 161 -10.34 0.84 -17.72
N HIS A 162 -9.41 0.06 -18.27
CA HIS A 162 -8.27 -0.44 -17.52
C HIS A 162 -7.13 0.60 -17.52
N ASN A 163 -7.10 1.47 -16.51
CA ASN A 163 -5.88 2.18 -16.08
C ASN A 163 -5.95 2.72 -14.63
N MET A 164 -6.53 1.94 -13.71
CA MET A 164 -6.32 2.13 -12.26
C MET A 164 -5.59 0.93 -11.63
N THR A 165 -5.02 0.04 -12.45
CA THR A 165 -4.35 -1.20 -12.00
C THR A 165 -2.96 -1.01 -11.39
N GLU A 166 -2.50 0.23 -11.17
CA GLU A 166 -1.38 0.49 -10.26
C GLU A 166 -1.89 1.24 -9.03
N PHE A 167 -2.38 0.50 -8.04
CA PHE A 167 -2.23 0.95 -6.65
C PHE A 167 -0.75 0.82 -6.29
N LYS A 168 0.04 1.84 -6.62
CA LYS A 168 1.36 2.02 -6.03
C LYS A 168 1.16 2.38 -4.57
N PHE A 169 1.40 1.41 -3.70
CA PHE A 169 1.54 1.59 -2.25
C PHE A 169 2.90 2.19 -1.92
#